data_AF-A0A6V7I645-F1
#
_entry.id   AF-A0A6V7I645-F1
#
_cell.length_a   1.000
_cell.length_b   1.000
_cell.length_c   1.000
_cell.angle_alpha   90.00
_cell.angle_beta   90.00
_cell.angle_gamma   90.00
#
_symmetry.space_group_name_H-M   'P 1'
#
loop_
_entity.id
_entity.type
_entity.pdbx_description
1 polymer ?
#
loop_
_entity_poly.entity_id
_entity_poly.type
_entity_poly.pdbx_seq_one_letter_code
_entity_poly.pdbx_strand_id
1 'polypeptide(L)'
;GIIRDLEPTLTEQSDHQLSVEWIKKLFGAEYHVEVLRDKRNRYLSALAINMINDEMTGVFEGMPPEGPLPEIDELSVNTGQLTEWEMDNTWSEFYSAIPDNTDE
;
A
#
# COMPACT_ATOMS: atom_id res chain seq x y z
N GLY A 1 7.35 -6.68 -15.14
CA GLY A 1 6.30 -5.72 -15.56
C GLY A 1 5.75 -5.18 -14.28
N ILE A 2 5.92 -3.89 -14.02
CA ILE A 2 6.30 -3.32 -12.70
C ILE A 2 5.67 -4.01 -11.48
N ILE A 3 4.38 -4.33 -11.51
CA ILE A 3 3.70 -5.03 -10.40
C ILE A 3 4.23 -6.44 -10.09
N ARG A 4 4.61 -7.23 -11.10
CA ARG A 4 5.26 -8.54 -10.88
C ARG A 4 6.65 -8.42 -10.26
N ASP A 5 7.26 -7.23 -10.40
CA ASP A 5 8.58 -6.97 -9.85
C ASP A 5 8.48 -6.49 -8.38
N LEU A 6 7.26 -6.16 -7.92
CA LEU A 6 6.92 -5.75 -6.55
C LEU A 6 6.34 -6.90 -5.70
N GLU A 7 5.86 -8.00 -6.29
CA GLU A 7 5.41 -9.18 -5.55
C GLU A 7 6.41 -9.67 -4.46
N PRO A 8 7.75 -9.65 -4.68
CA PRO A 8 8.72 -10.08 -3.68
C PRO A 8 8.92 -9.13 -2.50
N THR A 9 8.27 -7.94 -2.47
CA THR A 9 8.41 -6.99 -1.35
C THR A 9 7.49 -7.31 -0.18
N LEU A 10 6.54 -8.23 -0.36
CA LEU A 10 5.64 -8.67 0.72
C LEU A 10 6.34 -9.69 1.63
N THR A 11 6.52 -9.35 2.90
CA THR A 11 7.14 -10.18 3.94
C THR A 11 6.19 -11.29 4.41
N GLU A 12 4.88 -11.02 4.46
CA GLU A 12 3.89 -12.01 4.85
C GLU A 12 3.40 -12.88 3.68
N GLN A 13 3.39 -14.20 3.89
CA GLN A 13 2.94 -15.16 2.87
C GLN A 13 1.43 -15.06 2.57
N SER A 14 0.62 -14.66 3.57
CA SER A 14 -0.81 -14.36 3.42
C SER A 14 -1.04 -13.25 2.41
N ASP A 15 -0.31 -12.15 2.58
CA ASP A 15 -0.41 -10.96 1.73
C ASP A 15 0.10 -11.25 0.31
N HIS A 16 1.16 -12.05 0.21
CA HIS A 16 1.63 -12.55 -1.07
C HIS A 16 0.55 -13.38 -1.80
N GLN A 17 -0.17 -14.24 -1.10
CA GLN A 17 -1.25 -15.01 -1.71
C GLN A 17 -2.42 -14.11 -2.16
N LEU A 18 -2.77 -13.10 -1.36
CA LEU A 18 -3.82 -12.13 -1.70
C LEU A 18 -3.43 -11.30 -2.93
N SER A 19 -2.18 -10.82 -3.00
CA SER A 19 -1.71 -10.01 -4.12
C SER A 19 -1.78 -10.77 -5.44
N VAL A 20 -1.44 -12.07 -5.43
CA VAL A 20 -1.56 -12.96 -6.59
C VAL A 20 -3.01 -13.06 -7.07
N GLU A 21 -3.97 -13.27 -6.17
CA GLU A 21 -5.39 -13.37 -6.54
C GLU A 21 -5.94 -12.04 -7.09
N TRP A 22 -5.54 -10.91 -6.49
CA TRP A 22 -5.88 -9.58 -6.99
C TRP A 22 -5.28 -9.28 -8.36
N ILE A 23 -4.02 -9.65 -8.59
CA ILE A 23 -3.37 -9.54 -9.91
C ILE A 23 -4.14 -10.36 -10.92
N LYS A 24 -4.49 -11.62 -10.62
CA LYS A 24 -5.29 -12.46 -11.54
C LYS A 24 -6.62 -11.81 -11.90
N LYS A 25 -7.33 -11.24 -10.91
CA LYS A 25 -8.60 -10.53 -11.14
C LYS A 25 -8.41 -9.31 -12.05
N LEU A 26 -7.42 -8.47 -11.77
CA LEU A 26 -7.18 -7.23 -12.52
C LEU A 26 -6.68 -7.48 -13.95
N PHE A 27 -6.00 -8.60 -14.19
CA PHE A 27 -5.63 -9.06 -15.53
C PHE A 27 -6.69 -9.96 -16.18
N GLY A 28 -7.90 -10.04 -15.62
CA GLY A 28 -9.04 -10.71 -16.24
C GLY A 28 -9.39 -10.12 -17.62
N ALA A 29 -9.93 -10.94 -18.51
CA ALA A 29 -10.30 -10.53 -19.86
C ALA A 29 -11.33 -9.37 -19.86
N GLU A 30 -12.21 -9.36 -18.86
CA GLU A 30 -13.23 -8.35 -18.64
C GLU A 30 -12.66 -6.95 -18.39
N TYR A 31 -11.42 -6.81 -17.90
CA TYR A 31 -10.77 -5.53 -17.61
C TYR A 31 -9.87 -5.02 -18.74
N HIS A 32 -9.86 -5.70 -19.90
CA HIS A 32 -9.12 -5.27 -21.08
C HIS A 32 -9.92 -4.33 -22.01
N VAL A 33 -11.23 -4.17 -21.77
CA VAL A 33 -12.06 -3.20 -22.50
C VAL A 33 -11.76 -1.77 -22.06
N GLU A 34 -11.80 -0.82 -23.00
CA GLU A 34 -11.40 0.57 -22.74
C GLU A 34 -12.14 1.21 -21.56
N VAL A 35 -13.45 0.93 -21.42
CA VAL A 35 -14.30 1.51 -20.37
C VAL A 35 -13.86 1.09 -18.97
N LEU A 36 -13.31 -0.12 -18.81
CA LEU A 36 -12.88 -0.66 -17.52
C LEU A 36 -11.37 -0.55 -17.29
N ARG A 37 -10.62 -0.12 -18.31
CA ARG A 37 -9.17 0.03 -18.25
C ARG A 37 -8.74 1.03 -17.18
N ASP A 38 -9.44 2.16 -17.07
CA ASP A 38 -9.11 3.20 -16.10
C ASP A 38 -9.38 2.73 -14.67
N LYS A 39 -10.49 2.02 -14.45
CA LYS A 39 -10.81 1.40 -13.15
C LYS A 39 -9.74 0.38 -12.77
N ARG A 40 -9.37 -0.52 -13.68
CA ARG A 40 -8.28 -1.48 -13.48
C ARG A 40 -6.97 -0.78 -13.13
N ASN A 41 -6.60 0.25 -13.88
CA ASN A 41 -5.33 0.95 -13.67
C ASN A 41 -5.27 1.61 -12.28
N ARG A 42 -6.37 2.21 -11.81
CA ARG A 42 -6.44 2.77 -10.46
C ARG A 42 -6.28 1.69 -9.36
N TYR A 43 -6.92 0.53 -9.52
CA TYR A 43 -6.72 -0.61 -8.60
C TYR A 43 -5.27 -1.11 -8.63
N LEU A 44 -4.66 -1.22 -9.82
CA LEU A 44 -3.26 -1.62 -9.97
C LEU A 44 -2.31 -0.62 -9.27
N SER A 45 -2.58 0.68 -9.39
CA SER A 45 -1.82 1.71 -8.67
C SER A 45 -1.97 1.59 -7.15
N ALA A 46 -3.19 1.38 -6.66
CA ALA A 46 -3.43 1.21 -5.22
C ALA A 46 -2.77 -0.08 -4.68
N LEU A 47 -2.83 -1.17 -5.45
CA LEU A 47 -2.16 -2.43 -5.11
C LEU A 47 -0.63 -2.27 -5.06
N ALA A 48 -0.06 -1.52 -6.01
CA ALA A 48 1.38 -1.23 -6.02
C ALA A 48 1.83 -0.45 -4.77
N ILE A 49 1.03 0.50 -4.29
CA ILE A 49 1.31 1.23 -3.05
C ILE A 49 1.30 0.29 -1.85
N ASN A 50 0.31 -0.60 -1.75
CA ASN A 50 0.23 -1.60 -0.68
C ASN A 50 1.46 -2.52 -0.67
N MET A 51 1.88 -3.04 -1.83
CA MET A 51 3.09 -3.86 -1.94
C MET A 51 4.37 -3.10 -1.55
N ILE A 52 4.48 -1.81 -1.90
CA ILE A 52 5.62 -0.96 -1.51
C ILE A 52 5.65 -0.75 0.01
N ASN A 53 4.49 -0.63 0.64
CA ASN A 53 4.35 -0.47 2.08
C ASN A 53 4.47 -1.79 2.85
N ASP A 54 4.67 -2.92 2.17
CA ASP A 54 4.70 -4.25 2.77
C ASP A 54 3.43 -4.61 3.57
N GLU A 55 2.28 -4.09 3.13
CA GLU A 55 1.01 -4.28 3.85
C GLU A 55 -0.17 -4.26 2.88
N MET A 56 -1.00 -5.31 2.92
CA MET A 56 -2.24 -5.39 2.13
C MET A 56 -3.44 -4.87 2.92
N THR A 57 -3.80 -3.59 2.71
CA THR A 57 -4.85 -2.91 3.48
C THR A 57 -6.09 -2.54 2.66
N GLY A 58 -7.20 -2.24 3.35
CA GLY A 58 -8.44 -1.77 2.76
C GLY A 58 -9.12 -2.85 1.93
N VAL A 59 -9.43 -2.58 0.66
CA VAL A 59 -10.11 -3.56 -0.20
C VAL A 59 -9.25 -4.80 -0.49
N PHE A 60 -7.94 -4.72 -0.26
CA PHE A 60 -6.99 -5.79 -0.57
C PHE A 60 -6.78 -6.78 0.58
N GLU A 61 -7.34 -6.52 1.77
CA GLU A 61 -7.29 -7.43 2.94
C GLU A 61 -8.00 -8.76 2.69
N GLY A 62 -8.95 -8.76 1.74
CA GLY A 62 -9.76 -9.92 1.40
C GLY A 62 -9.52 -10.42 -0.03
N MET A 63 -10.08 -11.58 -0.33
CA MET A 63 -10.14 -12.11 -1.68
C MET A 63 -10.89 -11.14 -2.62
N PRO A 64 -10.47 -11.01 -3.89
CA PRO A 64 -11.19 -10.21 -4.86
C PRO A 64 -12.62 -10.74 -5.06
N PRO A 65 -13.61 -9.86 -5.29
CA PRO A 65 -14.98 -10.29 -5.51
C PRO A 65 -15.11 -11.08 -6.83
N GLU A 66 -15.95 -12.11 -6.83
CA GLU A 66 -16.24 -12.88 -8.05
C GLU A 66 -16.88 -11.99 -9.15
N GLY A 67 -17.68 -11.01 -8.73
CA GLY A 67 -18.40 -10.07 -9.59
C GLY A 67 -17.59 -8.85 -10.07
N PRO A 68 -18.27 -7.75 -10.47
CA PRO A 68 -17.61 -6.52 -10.86
C PRO A 68 -16.87 -5.87 -9.69
N LEU A 69 -15.73 -5.23 -9.98
CA LEU A 69 -15.01 -4.46 -8.96
C LEU A 69 -15.89 -3.33 -8.41
N PRO A 70 -15.88 -3.09 -7.08
CA PRO A 70 -16.57 -1.95 -6.48
C PRO A 70 -15.96 -0.61 -6.96
N GLU A 71 -16.71 0.48 -6.80
CA GLU A 71 -16.22 1.81 -7.15
C GLU A 71 -15.06 2.24 -6.25
N ILE A 72 -14.07 2.91 -6.83
CA ILE A 72 -12.79 3.22 -6.16
C ILE A 72 -12.90 4.32 -5.13
N ASP A 73 -13.99 5.09 -5.10
CA ASP A 73 -14.19 6.13 -4.09
C ASP A 73 -14.28 5.56 -2.66
N GLU A 74 -14.39 4.23 -2.52
CA GLU A 74 -14.38 3.48 -1.26
C GLU A 74 -12.97 3.02 -0.83
N LEU A 75 -11.94 3.16 -1.67
CA LEU A 75 -10.54 2.90 -1.31
C LEU A 75 -10.02 4.07 -0.49
N SER A 76 -10.30 4.08 0.81
CA SER A 76 -9.59 4.93 1.75
C SER A 76 -8.09 4.68 1.57
N VAL A 77 -7.34 5.71 1.18
CA VAL A 77 -5.89 5.69 1.32
C VAL A 77 -5.65 5.56 2.82
N ASN A 78 -5.39 4.34 3.28
CA ASN A 78 -4.92 4.12 4.63
C ASN A 78 -3.56 4.80 4.68
N THR A 79 -3.52 5.97 5.31
CA THR A 79 -2.29 6.46 5.91
C THR A 79 -1.94 5.40 6.94
N GLY A 80 -0.99 4.53 6.60
CA GLY A 80 -0.50 3.48 7.49
C GLY A 80 -0.07 4.07 8.83
N GLN A 81 0.19 3.20 9.80
CA GLN A 81 0.78 3.65 11.06
C GLN A 81 2.09 4.40 10.75
N LEU A 82 2.34 5.48 11.50
CA LEU A 82 3.61 6.21 11.38
C LEU A 82 4.74 5.20 11.56
N THR A 83 5.65 5.21 10.61
CA THR A 83 6.86 4.39 10.67
C THR A 83 7.69 4.79 11.88
N GLU A 84 8.50 3.88 12.43
CA GLU A 84 9.29 4.15 13.64
C GLU A 84 10.17 5.40 13.51
N TRP A 85 10.69 5.68 12.31
CA TRP A 85 11.50 6.87 12.04
C TRP A 85 10.68 8.17 11.94
N GLU A 86 9.39 8.10 11.58
CA GLU A 86 8.50 9.27 11.63
C GLU A 86 8.10 9.62 13.07
N MET A 87 8.12 8.64 13.96
CA MET A 87 7.91 8.82 15.40
C MET A 87 9.19 9.19 16.16
N ASP A 88 10.35 9.13 15.49
CA ASP A 88 11.65 9.38 16.12
C ASP A 88 11.82 10.85 16.51
N ASN A 89 11.78 11.12 17.81
CA ASN A 89 12.05 12.43 18.38
C ASN A 89 13.46 12.52 18.99
N THR A 90 14.35 11.54 18.76
CA THR A 90 15.67 11.45 19.40
C THR A 90 16.45 12.76 19.29
N TRP A 91 16.44 13.41 18.13
CA TRP A 91 17.13 14.70 17.95
C TRP A 91 16.44 15.84 18.70
N SER A 92 15.12 15.90 18.71
CA SER A 92 14.36 16.93 19.43
C SER A 92 14.55 16.78 20.95
N GLU A 93 14.52 15.55 21.45
CA GLU A 93 14.80 15.22 22.85
C GLU A 93 16.24 15.57 23.22
N PHE A 94 17.20 15.26 22.35
CA PHE A 94 18.61 15.60 22.54
C PHE A 94 18.81 17.13 22.66
N TYR A 95 18.26 17.92 21.74
CA TYR A 95 18.37 19.39 21.79
C TYR A 95 17.67 19.98 23.02
N SER A 96 16.56 19.38 23.46
CA SER A 96 15.84 19.82 24.67
C SER A 96 16.58 19.48 25.96
N ALA A 97 17.50 18.51 25.92
CA ALA A 97 18.35 18.12 27.03
C ALA A 97 19.67 18.91 27.11
N ILE A 98 19.99 19.73 26.09
CA ILE A 98 21.14 20.63 26.14
C ILE A 98 20.78 21.79 27.08
N PRO A 99 21.55 22.03 28.16
CA PRO A 99 21.32 23.18 29.03
C PRO A 99 21.52 24.47 28.24
N ASP A 100 20.60 25.44 28.36
CA ASP A 100 20.71 26.77 27.75
C ASP A 100 21.97 27.55 28.21
N ASN A 101 22.58 27.13 29.31
CA ASN A 101 23.82 27.71 29.81
C ASN A 101 25.05 26.95 29.28
N THR A 102 25.42 27.23 28.04
CA THR A 102 26.84 27.34 27.72
C THR A 102 27.28 28.77 28.03
N ASP A 103 27.40 29.06 29.34
CA ASP A 103 28.21 30.20 29.79
C ASP A 103 29.67 29.74 29.80
N GLU A 104 30.41 30.11 28.75
CA GLU A 104 31.81 30.56 28.80
C GLU A 104 32.17 31.38 27.55
#